data_AF-A0A1V6YU35-F1
#
_entry.id   AF-A0A1V6YU35-F1
#
_cell.length_a   1.000
_cell.length_b   1.000
_cell.length_c   1.000
_cell.angle_alpha   90.00
_cell.angle_beta   90.00
_cell.angle_gamma   90.00
#
_symmetry.space_group_name_H-M   'P 1'
#
loop_
_entity.id
_entity.type
_entity.pdbx_description
1 polymer ?
#
loop_
_entity_poly.entity_id
_entity_poly.type
_entity_poly.pdbx_seq_one_letter_code
_entity_poly.pdbx_strand_id
1 'polypeptide(L)'
;MATINLPPGFPKIDHPQVGKKPRLPGTQPASLGALAKFTGSFTGTGLNTIFRPNSGPPPLGTLFPNPVSPIPPKFPSDNVLELNLTTETITFAQPLSKVANRGFGSQNDIFLNGVAYIQSVSDVANMETGERDGNPTGIHFETGLWMNIPATENVPVLGDSLVRMGSIPHGTTINAQCLAPTSTYQGPPQILPVSLKPFGEGNIDTKLDLESLNVSDPITPRIPQDLSKFITAGTITQDILDDPNTVLRNAIEGQNITQTVVFTVSTDPPSPEFGGGAANIAFLLGNPGAEVPNSNAFRMDATFWIETVEYSLIVPPFKSGQPSMEIPAPASPLGQPRPVFLVSPPYEITSPKTITVTSTQIHVNVDSVNASASARFGLELTGNEVGIGK
;
A
#
# COMPACT_ATOMS: atom_id res chain seq x y z
N MET A 1 10.73 -31.29 3.84
CA MET A 1 12.10 -31.49 3.32
C MET A 1 12.17 -32.87 2.70
N ALA A 2 12.60 -33.01 1.45
CA ALA A 2 12.84 -34.32 0.85
C ALA A 2 14.17 -34.86 1.37
N THR A 3 14.16 -36.04 1.99
CA THR A 3 15.37 -36.69 2.53
C THR A 3 15.76 -37.84 1.60
N ILE A 4 17.00 -37.82 1.11
CA ILE A 4 17.58 -38.94 0.36
C ILE A 4 18.54 -39.69 1.29
N ASN A 5 18.34 -41.00 1.43
CA ASN A 5 19.29 -41.88 2.11
C ASN A 5 20.23 -42.51 1.08
N LEU A 6 21.53 -42.22 1.17
CA LEU A 6 22.56 -42.81 0.30
C LEU A 6 23.39 -43.87 1.06
N PRO A 7 23.90 -44.93 0.38
CA PRO A 7 24.78 -45.93 0.98
C PRO A 7 26.14 -45.37 1.44
N PRO A 8 26.86 -46.06 2.36
CA PRO A 8 28.19 -45.66 2.81
C PRO A 8 29.19 -45.55 1.65
N GLY A 9 29.91 -44.43 1.56
CA GLY A 9 30.93 -44.18 0.54
C GLY A 9 30.52 -43.27 -0.62
N PHE A 10 29.25 -42.86 -0.70
CA PHE A 10 28.84 -41.81 -1.64
C PHE A 10 29.23 -40.42 -1.12
N PRO A 11 29.73 -39.51 -1.99
CA PRO A 11 29.98 -38.13 -1.60
C PRO A 11 28.69 -37.46 -1.14
N LYS A 12 28.77 -36.69 -0.05
CA LYS A 12 27.65 -35.95 0.51
C LYS A 12 27.12 -34.98 -0.55
N ILE A 13 25.89 -35.18 -1.01
CA ILE A 13 25.18 -34.21 -1.84
C ILE A 13 24.40 -33.32 -0.87
N ASP A 14 24.98 -32.18 -0.48
CA ASP A 14 24.40 -31.34 0.57
C ASP A 14 23.05 -30.70 0.18
N HIS A 15 22.72 -30.65 -1.12
CA HIS A 15 21.39 -30.28 -1.62
C HIS A 15 21.06 -31.00 -2.93
N PRO A 16 19.83 -31.52 -3.12
CA PRO A 16 19.37 -31.88 -4.46
C PRO A 16 19.38 -30.61 -5.32
N GLN A 17 20.37 -30.50 -6.21
CA GLN A 17 20.36 -29.51 -7.28
C GLN A 17 19.24 -29.92 -8.22
N VAL A 18 18.07 -29.27 -8.11
CA VAL A 18 17.07 -29.31 -9.19
C VAL A 18 17.78 -28.70 -10.40
N GLY A 19 18.23 -29.54 -11.32
CA GLY A 19 19.04 -29.13 -12.45
C GLY A 19 18.36 -27.96 -13.16
N LYS A 20 19.05 -26.82 -13.28
CA LYS A 20 18.66 -25.77 -14.21
C LYS A 20 18.71 -26.40 -15.60
N LYS A 21 17.55 -26.82 -16.13
CA LYS A 21 17.44 -27.15 -17.56
C LYS A 21 18.01 -25.94 -18.33
N PRO A 22 18.84 -26.16 -19.36
CA PRO A 22 19.28 -25.09 -20.25
C PRO A 22 18.05 -24.30 -20.70
N ARG A 23 18.08 -22.98 -20.50
CA ARG A 23 17.06 -22.08 -21.03
C ARG A 23 17.12 -22.24 -22.54
N LEU A 24 16.12 -22.92 -23.12
CA LEU A 24 15.89 -22.90 -24.57
C LEU A 24 15.92 -21.43 -25.02
N PRO A 25 16.43 -21.10 -26.23
CA PRO A 25 16.47 -19.72 -26.73
C PRO A 25 15.08 -19.10 -26.54
N GLY A 26 15.00 -18.23 -25.54
CA GLY A 26 13.71 -17.86 -24.95
C GLY A 26 13.01 -16.89 -25.88
N THR A 27 11.80 -17.22 -26.29
CA THR A 27 10.82 -16.21 -26.74
C THR A 27 10.84 -15.02 -25.78
N GLN A 28 10.89 -13.81 -26.32
CA GLN A 28 10.93 -12.55 -25.55
C GLN A 28 9.85 -12.55 -24.45
N PRO A 29 10.17 -12.15 -23.20
CA PRO A 29 9.19 -12.04 -22.12
C PRO A 29 8.05 -11.08 -22.51
N ALA A 30 6.85 -11.30 -21.96
CA ALA A 30 5.78 -10.31 -22.06
C ALA A 30 6.16 -9.03 -21.27
N SER A 31 5.66 -7.87 -21.70
CA SER A 31 5.99 -6.59 -21.06
C SER A 31 5.49 -6.54 -19.62
N LEU A 32 6.24 -5.87 -18.73
CA LEU A 32 5.76 -5.50 -17.38
C LEU A 32 5.16 -4.09 -17.35
N GLY A 33 5.38 -3.27 -18.39
CA GLY A 33 5.04 -1.86 -18.36
C GLY A 33 5.62 -1.17 -17.12
N ALA A 34 4.80 -0.38 -16.43
CA ALA A 34 5.19 0.28 -15.18
C ALA A 34 5.53 -0.69 -14.03
N LEU A 35 5.01 -1.92 -14.05
CA LEU A 35 5.32 -2.94 -13.03
C LEU A 35 6.79 -3.39 -13.07
N ALA A 36 7.56 -3.00 -14.10
CA ALA A 36 9.01 -3.21 -14.12
C ALA A 36 9.74 -2.54 -12.94
N LYS A 37 9.09 -1.55 -12.29
CA LYS A 37 9.59 -0.88 -11.09
C LYS A 37 9.23 -1.59 -9.78
N PHE A 38 8.33 -2.57 -9.82
CA PHE A 38 7.93 -3.36 -8.66
C PHE A 38 8.90 -4.52 -8.46
N THR A 39 10.08 -4.19 -7.95
CA THR A 39 11.17 -5.14 -7.73
C THR A 39 11.80 -4.94 -6.37
N GLY A 40 12.09 -6.03 -5.67
CA GLY A 40 12.71 -5.99 -4.34
C GLY A 40 11.72 -5.66 -3.22
N SER A 41 12.23 -5.08 -2.15
CA SER A 41 11.46 -4.73 -0.94
C SER A 41 11.43 -3.23 -0.75
N PHE A 42 10.25 -2.72 -0.42
CA PHE A 42 10.00 -1.34 -0.07
C PHE A 42 9.53 -1.27 1.37
N THR A 43 9.95 -0.24 2.08
CA THR A 43 9.50 0.03 3.45
C THR A 43 9.18 1.49 3.63
N GLY A 44 8.20 1.79 4.47
CA GLY A 44 8.09 3.12 5.03
C GLY A 44 6.94 3.28 5.99
N THR A 45 6.36 4.48 6.03
CA THR A 45 5.43 4.90 7.07
C THR A 45 4.16 5.47 6.46
N GLY A 46 3.09 5.44 7.25
CA GLY A 46 1.79 5.91 6.78
C GLY A 46 0.82 6.27 7.88
N LEU A 47 -0.41 6.60 7.50
CA LEU A 47 -1.52 6.82 8.40
C LEU A 47 -2.69 5.98 7.91
N ASN A 48 -3.24 5.16 8.80
CA ASN A 48 -4.53 4.51 8.57
C ASN A 48 -5.61 5.27 9.30
N THR A 49 -6.71 5.50 8.60
CA THR A 49 -7.94 6.05 9.15
C THR A 49 -9.05 5.04 8.88
N ILE A 50 -9.65 4.53 9.96
CA ILE A 50 -10.57 3.40 9.87
C ILE A 50 -11.83 3.73 10.63
N PHE A 51 -12.96 3.87 9.95
CA PHE A 51 -14.24 3.77 10.62
C PHE A 51 -14.63 2.29 10.74
N ARG A 52 -14.85 1.82 11.97
CA ARG A 52 -15.35 0.45 12.23
C ARG A 52 -16.60 0.45 13.12
N PRO A 53 -17.48 -0.56 13.01
CA PRO A 53 -18.67 -0.66 13.85
C PRO A 53 -18.37 -0.67 15.36
N ASN A 54 -19.28 -0.12 16.16
CA ASN A 54 -19.20 -0.11 17.62
C ASN A 54 -20.47 -0.70 18.24
N SER A 55 -20.42 -1.99 18.57
CA SER A 55 -21.59 -2.82 18.87
C SER A 55 -22.26 -2.61 20.24
N GLY A 56 -21.78 -1.69 21.08
CA GLY A 56 -22.34 -1.46 22.41
C GLY A 56 -21.28 -1.09 23.46
N PRO A 57 -21.65 -0.95 24.75
CA PRO A 57 -20.67 -0.87 25.82
C PRO A 57 -19.86 -2.19 25.91
N PRO A 58 -18.64 -2.17 26.46
CA PRO A 58 -17.89 -3.38 26.78
C PRO A 58 -18.75 -4.39 27.56
N PRO A 59 -18.62 -5.71 27.30
CA PRO A 59 -17.56 -6.35 26.52
C PRO A 59 -17.83 -6.44 25.01
N LEU A 60 -18.97 -5.93 24.52
CA LEU A 60 -19.38 -6.12 23.13
C LEU A 60 -18.80 -5.10 22.15
N GLY A 61 -18.48 -3.89 22.63
CA GLY A 61 -17.87 -2.83 21.82
C GLY A 61 -16.55 -2.32 22.38
N THR A 62 -16.12 -1.18 21.85
CA THR A 62 -14.82 -0.60 22.15
C THR A 62 -14.75 -0.07 23.59
N LEU A 63 -13.68 -0.40 24.31
CA LEU A 63 -13.37 0.21 25.59
C LEU A 63 -12.71 1.57 25.35
N PHE A 64 -13.35 2.63 25.82
CA PHE A 64 -12.82 3.99 25.77
C PHE A 64 -12.30 4.42 27.15
N PRO A 65 -11.13 5.06 27.23
CA PRO A 65 -10.65 5.69 28.47
C PRO A 65 -11.68 6.66 29.09
N ASN A 66 -12.32 7.48 28.25
CA ASN A 66 -13.38 8.41 28.61
C ASN A 66 -14.71 7.93 28.01
N PRO A 67 -15.80 7.84 28.80
CA PRO A 67 -17.11 7.42 28.29
C PRO A 67 -17.61 8.35 27.16
N VAL A 68 -18.05 7.77 26.05
CA VAL A 68 -18.60 8.50 24.91
C VAL A 68 -20.12 8.64 24.99
N SER A 69 -20.67 9.73 24.44
CA SER A 69 -22.11 10.00 24.41
C SER A 69 -22.58 10.30 22.98
N PRO A 70 -23.70 9.71 22.51
CA PRO A 70 -24.53 8.73 23.20
C PRO A 70 -23.80 7.39 23.39
N ILE A 71 -24.28 6.56 24.32
CA ILE A 71 -23.71 5.22 24.53
C ILE A 71 -23.91 4.39 23.25
N PRO A 72 -22.87 3.74 22.70
CA PRO A 72 -22.98 2.83 21.56
C PRO A 72 -24.05 1.75 21.80
N PRO A 73 -24.75 1.24 20.78
CA PRO A 73 -24.56 1.46 19.34
C PRO A 73 -25.53 2.53 18.79
N LYS A 74 -25.56 3.72 19.41
CA LYS A 74 -26.36 4.85 18.93
C LYS A 74 -25.49 5.83 18.16
N PHE A 75 -25.92 6.24 16.99
CA PHE A 75 -25.29 7.33 16.23
C PHE A 75 -25.09 8.60 17.07
N PRO A 76 -23.94 9.29 16.96
CA PRO A 76 -22.76 8.97 16.13
C PRO A 76 -21.74 8.01 16.76
N SER A 77 -22.06 7.37 17.88
CA SER A 77 -21.16 6.45 18.60
C SER A 77 -21.32 4.97 18.20
N ASP A 78 -22.13 4.68 17.18
CA ASP A 78 -22.30 3.35 16.56
C ASP A 78 -21.15 2.95 15.62
N ASN A 79 -20.18 3.84 15.45
CA ASN A 79 -18.88 3.60 14.85
C ASN A 79 -17.74 4.12 15.76
N VAL A 80 -16.52 3.65 15.49
CA VAL A 80 -15.28 4.19 16.06
C VAL A 80 -14.38 4.64 14.93
N LEU A 81 -13.84 5.85 15.00
CA LEU A 81 -12.70 6.27 14.17
C LEU A 81 -11.42 5.75 14.81
N GLU A 82 -10.74 4.82 14.17
CA GLU A 82 -9.44 4.32 14.59
C GLU A 82 -8.35 4.96 13.71
N LEU A 83 -7.37 5.55 14.37
CA LEU A 83 -6.22 6.19 13.77
C LEU A 83 -4.96 5.41 14.16
N ASN A 84 -4.24 4.88 13.18
CA ASN A 84 -3.00 4.16 13.40
C ASN A 84 -1.84 4.88 12.70
N LEU A 85 -0.75 5.10 13.42
CA LEU A 85 0.51 5.50 12.81
C LEU A 85 1.21 4.24 12.34
N THR A 86 1.34 4.06 11.02
CA THR A 86 1.79 2.78 10.48
C THR A 86 3.25 2.74 10.08
N THR A 87 3.83 1.54 10.15
CA THR A 87 5.00 1.13 9.36
C THR A 87 4.59 -0.01 8.43
N GLU A 88 5.20 -0.06 7.27
CA GLU A 88 4.84 -1.02 6.23
C GLU A 88 6.07 -1.62 5.56
N THR A 89 5.93 -2.87 5.13
CA THR A 89 6.81 -3.50 4.15
C THR A 89 6.00 -4.11 3.02
N ILE A 90 6.36 -3.81 1.78
CA ILE A 90 5.90 -4.53 0.59
C ILE A 90 7.09 -5.15 -0.13
N THR A 91 6.98 -6.42 -0.52
CA THR A 91 8.03 -7.15 -1.24
C THR A 91 7.48 -7.77 -2.50
N PHE A 92 8.19 -7.57 -3.61
CA PHE A 92 7.86 -8.12 -4.92
C PHE A 92 8.79 -9.27 -5.30
N ALA A 93 8.19 -10.36 -5.77
CA ALA A 93 8.90 -11.51 -6.29
C ALA A 93 9.44 -11.26 -7.72
N GLN A 94 10.23 -12.21 -8.21
CA GLN A 94 10.70 -12.18 -9.61
C GLN A 94 9.52 -12.21 -10.59
N PRO A 95 9.64 -11.56 -11.76
CA PRO A 95 8.58 -11.55 -12.77
C PRO A 95 8.16 -12.95 -13.23
N LEU A 96 6.86 -13.13 -13.47
CA LEU A 96 6.27 -14.38 -13.95
C LEU A 96 6.62 -14.70 -15.42
N SER A 97 7.19 -13.73 -16.15
CA SER A 97 7.67 -13.80 -17.54
C SER A 97 6.58 -13.96 -18.61
N LYS A 98 5.78 -15.02 -18.54
CA LYS A 98 4.74 -15.33 -19.53
C LYS A 98 3.60 -16.15 -18.91
N VAL A 99 2.47 -15.50 -18.66
CA VAL A 99 1.26 -16.12 -18.13
C VAL A 99 0.21 -16.16 -19.23
N ALA A 100 -0.14 -17.36 -19.69
CA ALA A 100 -1.10 -17.53 -20.78
C ALA A 100 -2.53 -17.26 -20.31
N ASN A 101 -3.29 -16.46 -21.07
CA ASN A 101 -4.72 -16.30 -20.90
C ASN A 101 -5.43 -16.58 -22.24
N ARG A 102 -6.62 -17.18 -22.16
CA ARG A 102 -7.26 -17.80 -23.33
C ARG A 102 -8.16 -16.84 -24.08
N GLY A 103 -7.93 -16.75 -25.38
CA GLY A 103 -8.86 -16.11 -26.30
C GLY A 103 -10.01 -17.04 -26.67
N PHE A 104 -11.09 -16.48 -27.17
CA PHE A 104 -12.22 -17.24 -27.73
C PHE A 104 -12.69 -16.61 -29.05
N GLY A 105 -13.15 -17.45 -29.99
CA GLY A 105 -13.59 -17.00 -31.30
C GLY A 105 -12.43 -16.40 -32.11
N SER A 106 -12.57 -15.13 -32.51
CA SER A 106 -11.54 -14.39 -33.27
C SER A 106 -10.43 -13.81 -32.39
N GLN A 107 -10.58 -13.82 -31.06
CA GLN A 107 -9.56 -13.36 -30.14
C GLN A 107 -8.48 -14.44 -29.96
N ASN A 108 -7.22 -14.10 -30.26
CA ASN A 108 -6.08 -14.97 -29.96
C ASN A 108 -5.81 -15.05 -28.46
N ASP A 109 -5.13 -16.12 -28.04
CA ASP A 109 -4.49 -16.18 -26.72
C ASP A 109 -3.57 -14.98 -26.52
N ILE A 110 -3.58 -14.44 -25.31
CA ILE A 110 -2.68 -13.37 -24.89
C ILE A 110 -1.74 -13.87 -23.79
N PHE A 111 -0.64 -13.15 -23.61
CA PHE A 111 0.33 -13.47 -22.58
C PHE A 111 0.58 -12.27 -21.69
N LEU A 112 0.20 -12.42 -20.44
CA LEU A 112 0.41 -11.44 -19.39
C LEU A 112 1.81 -11.61 -18.81
N ASN A 113 2.29 -10.58 -18.13
CA ASN A 113 3.41 -10.67 -17.20
C ASN A 113 3.01 -10.00 -15.89
N GLY A 114 3.76 -10.24 -14.82
CA GLY A 114 3.43 -9.69 -13.53
C GLY A 114 4.43 -10.07 -12.46
N VAL A 115 4.18 -9.59 -11.26
CA VAL A 115 4.97 -9.86 -10.06
C VAL A 115 4.03 -10.25 -8.92
N ALA A 116 4.41 -11.25 -8.14
CA ALA A 116 3.73 -11.53 -6.88
C ALA A 116 4.22 -10.55 -5.81
N TYR A 117 3.35 -10.21 -4.86
CA TYR A 117 3.72 -9.36 -3.73
C TYR A 117 3.20 -9.90 -2.40
N ILE A 118 3.89 -9.47 -1.34
CA ILE A 118 3.46 -9.60 0.05
C ILE A 118 3.57 -8.22 0.70
N GLN A 119 2.52 -7.79 1.36
CA GLN A 119 2.42 -6.54 2.11
C GLN A 119 2.14 -6.85 3.58
N SER A 120 2.79 -6.14 4.49
CA SER A 120 2.57 -6.21 5.93
C SER A 120 2.55 -4.81 6.51
N VAL A 121 1.53 -4.48 7.31
CA VAL A 121 1.38 -3.19 7.99
C VAL A 121 1.27 -3.41 9.49
N SER A 122 2.02 -2.61 10.25
CA SER A 122 1.96 -2.58 11.71
C SER A 122 1.61 -1.20 12.23
N ASP A 123 0.76 -1.13 13.24
CA ASP A 123 0.60 0.07 14.06
C ASP A 123 1.83 0.23 14.96
N VAL A 124 2.40 1.43 14.97
CA VAL A 124 3.55 1.84 15.78
C VAL A 124 3.26 3.12 16.56
N ALA A 125 1.99 3.50 16.72
CA ALA A 125 1.60 4.64 17.52
C ALA A 125 2.00 4.43 18.98
N ASN A 126 2.72 5.42 19.54
CA ASN A 126 3.04 5.46 20.95
C ASN A 126 2.12 6.45 21.67
N MET A 127 1.28 5.93 22.56
CA MET A 127 0.30 6.72 23.31
C MET A 127 0.95 7.68 24.32
N GLU A 128 2.19 7.43 24.75
CA GLU A 128 2.88 8.24 25.75
C GLU A 128 3.59 9.45 25.12
N THR A 129 4.20 9.26 23.94
CA THR A 129 4.97 10.29 23.22
C THR A 129 4.14 10.97 22.13
N GLY A 130 3.15 10.28 21.56
CA GLY A 130 2.47 10.68 20.33
C GLY A 130 3.28 10.39 19.07
N GLU A 131 4.41 9.68 19.16
CA GLU A 131 5.32 9.41 18.05
C GLU A 131 5.13 8.01 17.44
N ARG A 132 5.95 7.69 16.42
CA ARG A 132 6.00 6.41 15.70
C ARG A 132 6.99 5.41 16.33
N ASP A 133 7.15 5.46 17.65
CA ASP A 133 8.12 4.68 18.40
C ASP A 133 7.47 3.64 19.34
N GLY A 134 6.19 3.33 19.09
CA GLY A 134 5.45 2.30 19.81
C GLY A 134 5.90 0.88 19.45
N ASN A 135 5.53 -0.09 20.28
CA ASN A 135 5.77 -1.51 19.98
C ASN A 135 4.92 -1.93 18.76
N PRO A 136 5.52 -2.45 17.67
CA PRO A 136 4.77 -2.80 16.47
C PRO A 136 3.69 -3.85 16.73
N THR A 137 2.46 -3.55 16.31
CA THR A 137 1.33 -4.48 16.33
C THR A 137 0.83 -4.69 14.91
N GLY A 138 0.87 -5.93 14.41
CA GLY A 138 0.41 -6.24 13.05
C GLY A 138 -1.10 -5.99 12.90
N ILE A 139 -1.48 -5.12 11.96
CA ILE A 139 -2.89 -4.72 11.71
C ILE A 139 -3.38 -5.09 10.31
N HIS A 140 -2.46 -5.27 9.35
CA HIS A 140 -2.80 -5.70 7.99
C HIS A 140 -1.73 -6.62 7.43
N PHE A 141 -2.18 -7.55 6.61
CA PHE A 141 -1.33 -8.42 5.81
C PHE A 141 -2.05 -8.69 4.50
N GLU A 142 -1.32 -8.73 3.40
CA GLU A 142 -1.91 -8.98 2.10
C GLU A 142 -0.93 -9.74 1.21
N THR A 143 -1.45 -10.68 0.44
CA THR A 143 -0.68 -11.34 -0.61
C THR A 143 -1.41 -11.25 -1.92
N GLY A 144 -0.67 -11.14 -3.01
CA GLY A 144 -1.32 -10.90 -4.29
C GLY A 144 -0.42 -10.94 -5.51
N LEU A 145 -0.99 -10.55 -6.63
CA LEU A 145 -0.34 -10.40 -7.93
C LEU A 145 -0.63 -9.00 -8.48
N TRP A 146 0.40 -8.38 -9.01
CA TRP A 146 0.28 -7.33 -10.00
C TRP A 146 0.52 -7.91 -11.38
N MET A 147 -0.40 -7.70 -12.32
CA MET A 147 -0.26 -8.16 -13.70
C MET A 147 -0.40 -7.00 -14.68
N ASN A 148 0.43 -7.02 -15.72
CA ASN A 148 0.25 -6.24 -16.93
C ASN A 148 -0.46 -7.13 -17.96
N ILE A 149 -1.56 -6.61 -18.48
CA ILE A 149 -2.36 -7.23 -19.52
C ILE A 149 -2.08 -6.45 -20.82
N PRO A 150 -1.61 -7.11 -21.88
CA PRO A 150 -1.40 -6.43 -23.15
C PRO A 150 -2.73 -6.02 -23.77
N ALA A 151 -2.69 -4.99 -24.60
CA ALA A 151 -3.84 -4.52 -25.37
C ALA A 151 -4.50 -5.65 -26.17
N THR A 152 -5.81 -5.51 -26.34
CA THR A 152 -6.66 -6.44 -27.10
C THR A 152 -7.39 -5.68 -28.19
N GLU A 153 -7.50 -6.29 -29.38
CA GLU A 153 -8.03 -5.63 -30.58
C GLU A 153 -9.41 -6.16 -31.01
N ASN A 154 -9.91 -7.25 -30.39
CA ASN A 154 -11.19 -7.86 -30.77
C ASN A 154 -12.23 -7.80 -29.64
N VAL A 155 -12.10 -8.65 -28.61
CA VAL A 155 -13.07 -8.72 -27.51
C VAL A 155 -12.36 -9.01 -26.18
N PRO A 156 -12.30 -8.03 -25.26
CA PRO A 156 -12.62 -6.62 -25.48
C PRO A 156 -11.67 -5.93 -26.46
N VAL A 157 -12.02 -4.71 -26.88
CA VAL A 157 -11.07 -3.77 -27.45
C VAL A 157 -10.65 -2.82 -26.33
N LEU A 158 -9.49 -3.08 -25.73
CA LEU A 158 -8.98 -2.32 -24.61
C LEU A 158 -7.46 -2.14 -24.76
N GLY A 159 -6.96 -0.97 -24.35
CA GLY A 159 -5.51 -0.72 -24.30
C GLY A 159 -4.80 -1.61 -23.28
N ASP A 160 -3.48 -1.48 -23.20
CA ASP A 160 -2.69 -2.11 -22.13
C ASP A 160 -3.32 -1.75 -20.78
N SER A 161 -3.45 -2.73 -19.89
CA SER A 161 -4.07 -2.54 -18.58
C SER A 161 -3.23 -3.15 -17.46
N LEU A 162 -3.50 -2.72 -16.23
CA LEU A 162 -2.94 -3.28 -15.02
C LEU A 162 -4.05 -3.90 -14.18
N VAL A 163 -3.69 -4.95 -13.45
CA VAL A 163 -4.56 -5.56 -12.45
C VAL A 163 -3.80 -5.87 -11.17
N ARG A 164 -4.38 -5.49 -10.02
CA ARG A 164 -4.00 -5.90 -8.67
C ARG A 164 -5.02 -6.93 -8.18
N MET A 165 -4.56 -8.14 -7.95
CA MET A 165 -5.33 -9.18 -7.27
C MET A 165 -4.75 -9.39 -5.89
N GLY A 166 -5.55 -9.24 -4.83
CA GLY A 166 -5.07 -9.31 -3.44
C GLY A 166 -6.01 -10.12 -2.56
N SER A 167 -5.46 -10.89 -1.63
CA SER A 167 -6.20 -11.62 -0.59
C SER A 167 -5.82 -11.07 0.79
N ILE A 168 -6.83 -10.62 1.52
CA ILE A 168 -6.71 -9.91 2.80
C ILE A 168 -7.32 -10.81 3.90
N PRO A 169 -6.58 -11.15 4.96
CA PRO A 169 -6.99 -12.11 5.99
C PRO A 169 -8.18 -11.63 6.83
N HIS A 170 -8.54 -10.36 6.72
CA HIS A 170 -9.79 -9.80 7.27
C HIS A 170 -11.05 -10.32 6.55
N GLY A 171 -10.89 -11.13 5.49
CA GLY A 171 -11.98 -11.86 4.84
C GLY A 171 -12.41 -11.31 3.48
N THR A 172 -11.55 -10.53 2.84
CA THR A 172 -11.84 -9.90 1.53
C THR A 172 -10.77 -10.29 0.51
N THR A 173 -11.18 -10.60 -0.71
CA THR A 173 -10.29 -10.68 -1.88
C THR A 173 -10.71 -9.62 -2.88
N ILE A 174 -9.74 -8.98 -3.52
CA ILE A 174 -9.95 -7.90 -4.48
C ILE A 174 -9.40 -8.26 -5.86
N ASN A 175 -10.04 -7.70 -6.88
CA ASN A 175 -9.54 -7.61 -8.25
C ASN A 175 -9.73 -6.15 -8.68
N ALA A 176 -8.66 -5.37 -8.65
CA ALA A 176 -8.67 -3.96 -9.00
C ALA A 176 -7.93 -3.73 -10.33
N GLN A 177 -8.52 -3.00 -11.25
CA GLN A 177 -8.03 -2.82 -12.61
C GLN A 177 -7.96 -1.34 -13.00
N CYS A 178 -7.11 -1.05 -13.98
CA CYS A 178 -7.07 0.24 -14.67
C CYS A 178 -6.39 0.08 -16.03
N LEU A 179 -6.50 1.06 -16.91
CA LEU A 179 -5.56 1.16 -18.02
C LEU A 179 -4.13 1.37 -17.49
N ALA A 180 -3.15 0.85 -18.21
CA ALA A 180 -1.73 1.06 -17.93
C ALA A 180 -1.44 2.57 -17.89
N PRO A 181 -0.45 3.01 -17.09
CA PRO A 181 -0.37 4.38 -16.60
C PRO A 181 -0.63 5.41 -17.67
N THR A 182 -1.64 6.23 -17.40
CA THR A 182 -2.16 7.22 -18.34
C THR A 182 -1.34 8.50 -18.33
N SER A 183 -0.38 8.63 -17.40
CA SER A 183 0.48 9.81 -17.26
C SER A 183 1.85 9.48 -16.68
N THR A 184 2.89 9.92 -17.39
CA THR A 184 4.27 10.05 -16.88
C THR A 184 4.68 11.50 -17.04
N TYR A 185 5.15 12.13 -15.96
CA TYR A 185 5.56 13.54 -15.99
C TYR A 185 6.82 13.78 -15.16
N GLN A 186 7.46 14.92 -15.43
CA GLN A 186 8.65 15.37 -14.71
C GLN A 186 8.25 16.02 -13.39
N GLY A 187 9.06 15.83 -12.36
CA GLY A 187 8.83 16.42 -11.04
C GLY A 187 7.99 15.57 -10.08
N PRO A 188 7.74 16.11 -8.88
CA PRO A 188 6.95 15.46 -7.82
C PRO A 188 5.47 15.31 -8.21
N PRO A 189 4.75 14.35 -7.60
CA PRO A 189 3.35 14.16 -7.87
C PRO A 189 2.48 15.33 -7.38
N GLN A 190 1.40 15.60 -8.13
CA GLN A 190 0.32 16.42 -7.61
C GLN A 190 -0.65 15.54 -6.82
N ILE A 191 -0.59 15.63 -5.48
CA ILE A 191 -1.47 14.87 -4.57
C ILE A 191 -2.59 15.78 -4.09
N LEU A 192 -3.80 15.55 -4.63
CA LEU A 192 -4.97 16.36 -4.30
C LEU A 192 -5.46 16.09 -2.87
N PRO A 193 -6.07 17.09 -2.21
CA PRO A 193 -6.79 16.87 -0.97
C PRO A 193 -7.87 15.81 -1.06
N VAL A 194 -8.02 15.02 0.00
CA VAL A 194 -9.13 14.10 0.21
C VAL A 194 -9.76 14.39 1.56
N SER A 195 -11.03 14.03 1.78
CA SER A 195 -11.73 14.31 3.04
C SER A 195 -12.15 13.03 3.72
N LEU A 196 -11.83 12.88 5.01
CA LEU A 196 -12.27 11.76 5.85
C LEU A 196 -13.75 11.81 6.24
N LYS A 197 -14.48 12.86 5.85
CA LYS A 197 -15.90 12.97 6.19
C LYS A 197 -16.66 11.83 5.50
N PRO A 198 -17.36 10.97 6.25
CA PRO A 198 -18.15 9.92 5.65
C PRO A 198 -19.34 10.53 4.91
N PHE A 199 -19.90 9.78 3.97
CA PHE A 199 -20.96 10.28 3.09
C PHE A 199 -22.35 9.80 3.48
N GLY A 200 -23.35 10.65 3.26
CA GLY A 200 -24.76 10.49 3.56
C GLY A 200 -25.39 9.15 3.17
N GLU A 201 -26.29 8.61 3.99
CA GLU A 201 -27.14 7.47 3.60
C GLU A 201 -27.84 7.80 2.28
N GLY A 202 -27.60 6.99 1.24
CA GLY A 202 -28.18 7.19 -0.08
C GLY A 202 -27.69 8.43 -0.84
N ASN A 203 -26.72 9.19 -0.32
CA ASN A 203 -26.16 10.36 -0.98
C ASN A 203 -24.66 10.52 -0.72
N ILE A 204 -23.86 10.04 -1.67
CA ILE A 204 -22.39 10.10 -1.62
C ILE A 204 -21.83 11.54 -1.61
N ASP A 205 -22.61 12.53 -2.08
CA ASP A 205 -22.19 13.92 -2.18
C ASP A 205 -22.41 14.71 -0.87
N THR A 206 -23.19 14.16 0.07
CA THR A 206 -23.40 14.81 1.38
C THR A 206 -22.34 14.33 2.37
N LYS A 207 -21.42 15.21 2.76
CA LYS A 207 -20.41 14.90 3.78
C LYS A 207 -20.96 15.15 5.18
N LEU A 208 -20.73 14.22 6.09
CA LEU A 208 -21.06 14.39 7.51
C LEU A 208 -19.94 15.02 8.32
N ASP A 209 -20.34 15.91 9.22
CA ASP A 209 -19.50 16.32 10.34
C ASP A 209 -19.67 15.34 11.49
N LEU A 210 -18.55 14.72 11.89
CA LEU A 210 -18.48 13.84 13.07
C LEU A 210 -17.50 14.44 14.07
N GLU A 211 -17.90 14.54 15.33
CA GLU A 211 -17.01 15.03 16.41
C GLU A 211 -15.74 14.18 16.53
N SER A 212 -15.76 12.90 16.14
CA SER A 212 -14.56 12.07 16.09
C SER A 212 -13.46 12.62 15.18
N LEU A 213 -13.77 13.53 14.25
CA LEU A 213 -12.79 14.21 13.38
C LEU A 213 -12.21 15.49 14.01
N ASN A 214 -12.76 15.97 15.14
CA ASN A 214 -12.23 17.11 15.88
C ASN A 214 -11.10 16.66 16.81
N VAL A 215 -9.86 17.06 16.53
CA VAL A 215 -8.69 16.62 17.31
C VAL A 215 -8.68 17.13 18.75
N SER A 216 -9.41 18.22 19.01
CA SER A 216 -9.43 18.87 20.31
C SER A 216 -10.42 18.25 21.29
N ASP A 217 -11.33 17.38 20.83
CA ASP A 217 -12.29 16.69 21.69
C ASP A 217 -11.76 15.31 22.14
N PRO A 218 -11.46 15.11 23.44
CA PRO A 218 -10.92 13.87 23.97
C PRO A 218 -12.02 12.86 24.41
N ILE A 219 -13.30 13.14 24.12
CA ILE A 219 -14.45 12.32 24.56
C ILE A 219 -15.30 11.88 23.36
N THR A 220 -14.63 11.62 22.23
CA THR A 220 -15.27 11.16 21.00
C THR A 220 -15.12 9.66 20.84
N PRO A 221 -15.94 9.00 20.00
CA PRO A 221 -15.76 7.60 19.63
C PRO A 221 -14.58 7.47 18.64
N ARG A 222 -13.38 7.85 19.09
CA ARG A 222 -12.12 7.75 18.37
C ARG A 222 -11.08 7.00 19.21
N ILE A 223 -10.20 6.24 18.59
CA ILE A 223 -8.97 5.74 19.21
C ILE A 223 -7.78 6.18 18.36
N PRO A 224 -6.78 6.86 18.95
CA PRO A 224 -6.73 7.41 20.30
C PRO A 224 -7.80 8.50 20.59
N GLN A 225 -8.30 8.56 21.84
CA GLN A 225 -9.24 9.61 22.24
C GLN A 225 -8.53 10.96 22.44
N ASP A 226 -7.53 11.01 23.32
CA ASP A 226 -6.71 12.21 23.54
C ASP A 226 -5.58 12.28 22.51
N LEU A 227 -5.63 13.29 21.64
CA LEU A 227 -4.61 13.54 20.61
C LEU A 227 -3.58 14.60 21.01
N SER A 228 -3.60 15.14 22.23
CA SER A 228 -2.71 16.24 22.65
C SER A 228 -1.22 15.95 22.42
N LYS A 229 -0.79 14.72 22.71
CA LYS A 229 0.58 14.23 22.45
C LYS A 229 0.89 14.13 20.96
N PHE A 230 -0.03 13.57 20.18
CA PHE A 230 0.11 13.44 18.73
C PHE A 230 0.14 14.79 18.01
N ILE A 231 -0.67 15.76 18.47
CA ILE A 231 -0.65 17.14 17.97
C ILE A 231 0.69 17.80 18.29
N THR A 232 1.18 17.63 19.53
CA THR A 232 2.50 18.16 19.95
C THR A 232 3.63 17.58 19.11
N ALA A 233 3.57 16.28 18.79
CA ALA A 233 4.53 15.58 17.95
C ALA A 233 4.34 15.86 16.44
N GLY A 234 3.24 16.48 16.03
CA GLY A 234 2.89 16.73 14.63
C GLY A 234 2.51 15.47 13.84
N THR A 235 2.22 14.35 14.51
CA THR A 235 1.95 13.05 13.86
C THR A 235 0.47 12.85 13.51
N ILE A 236 -0.43 13.43 14.30
CA ILE A 236 -1.88 13.52 14.03
C ILE A 236 -2.34 14.93 14.40
N THR A 237 -2.70 15.72 13.40
CA THR A 237 -3.13 17.12 13.54
C THR A 237 -4.51 17.32 12.90
N GLN A 238 -5.14 18.47 13.13
CA GLN A 238 -6.42 18.77 12.47
C GLN A 238 -6.26 18.80 10.94
N ASP A 239 -5.18 19.41 10.44
CA ASP A 239 -4.88 19.45 9.01
C ASP A 239 -4.76 18.05 8.38
N ILE A 240 -4.22 17.07 9.13
CA ILE A 240 -4.12 15.67 8.70
C ILE A 240 -5.49 14.96 8.73
N LEU A 241 -6.39 15.29 9.67
CA LEU A 241 -7.73 14.71 9.70
C LEU A 241 -8.69 15.34 8.70
N ASP A 242 -8.53 16.64 8.43
CA ASP A 242 -9.26 17.34 7.38
C ASP A 242 -8.82 16.86 6.00
N ASP A 243 -7.52 16.59 5.84
CA ASP A 243 -6.91 16.06 4.63
C ASP A 243 -5.75 15.08 4.92
N PRO A 244 -6.01 13.77 4.93
CA PRO A 244 -4.99 12.77 5.25
C PRO A 244 -3.91 12.70 4.18
N ASN A 245 -4.15 13.17 2.95
CA ASN A 245 -3.12 13.24 1.91
C ASN A 245 -2.00 14.23 2.25
N THR A 246 -2.19 15.06 3.28
CA THR A 246 -1.11 15.84 3.90
C THR A 246 0.07 14.96 4.31
N VAL A 247 -0.17 13.73 4.79
CA VAL A 247 0.92 12.79 5.15
C VAL A 247 1.81 12.47 3.95
N LEU A 248 1.21 12.25 2.77
CA LEU A 248 1.95 11.98 1.53
C LEU A 248 2.68 13.23 1.00
N ARG A 249 2.03 14.40 1.07
CA ARG A 249 2.66 15.66 0.64
C ARG A 249 3.84 16.04 1.53
N ASN A 250 3.72 15.83 2.83
CA ASN A 250 4.80 16.00 3.78
C ASN A 250 5.97 15.05 3.48
N ALA A 251 5.68 13.82 3.02
CA ALA A 251 6.71 12.84 2.68
C ALA A 251 7.62 13.25 1.52
N ILE A 252 7.04 13.89 0.51
CA ILE A 252 7.78 14.35 -0.68
C ILE A 252 8.42 15.73 -0.50
N GLU A 253 8.14 16.42 0.60
CA GLU A 253 8.65 17.76 0.84
C GLU A 253 10.20 17.76 0.88
N GLY A 254 10.80 18.64 0.09
CA GLY A 254 12.25 18.78 0.00
C GLY A 254 12.98 17.68 -0.78
N GLN A 255 12.27 16.68 -1.31
CA GLN A 255 12.88 15.66 -2.18
C GLN A 255 13.11 16.18 -3.60
N ASN A 256 14.19 15.73 -4.26
CA ASN A 256 14.42 16.00 -5.68
C ASN A 256 13.80 14.88 -6.54
N ILE A 257 12.47 14.89 -6.69
CA ILE A 257 11.75 13.94 -7.53
C ILE A 257 11.87 14.42 -8.99
N THR A 258 12.50 13.60 -9.83
CA THR A 258 12.77 13.93 -11.24
C THR A 258 11.68 13.45 -12.18
N GLN A 259 11.02 12.34 -11.84
CA GLN A 259 9.96 11.76 -12.66
C GLN A 259 8.93 11.05 -11.78
N THR A 260 7.66 11.16 -12.17
CA THR A 260 6.53 10.45 -11.57
C THR A 260 5.74 9.69 -12.64
N VAL A 261 5.43 8.43 -12.35
CA VAL A 261 4.46 7.60 -13.10
C VAL A 261 3.25 7.40 -12.19
N VAL A 262 2.04 7.69 -12.68
CA VAL A 262 0.81 7.59 -11.88
C VAL A 262 -0.22 6.69 -12.55
N PHE A 263 -0.91 5.88 -11.73
CA PHE A 263 -2.10 5.15 -12.13
C PHE A 263 -3.00 4.90 -10.92
N THR A 264 -4.30 4.77 -11.16
CA THR A 264 -5.31 4.47 -10.13
C THR A 264 -6.01 3.18 -10.50
N VAL A 265 -5.87 2.14 -9.68
CA VAL A 265 -6.62 0.88 -9.85
C VAL A 265 -7.94 0.95 -9.10
N SER A 266 -8.97 0.35 -9.67
CA SER A 266 -10.30 0.29 -9.05
C SER A 266 -10.89 -1.11 -9.14
N THR A 267 -11.57 -1.53 -8.09
CA THR A 267 -12.43 -2.73 -8.12
C THR A 267 -13.75 -2.50 -8.87
N ASP A 268 -14.08 -1.24 -9.17
CA ASP A 268 -15.24 -0.84 -9.97
C ASP A 268 -14.81 0.24 -10.99
N PRO A 269 -13.94 -0.11 -11.95
CA PRO A 269 -13.35 0.86 -12.86
C PRO A 269 -14.42 1.41 -13.83
N PRO A 270 -14.39 2.71 -14.15
CA PRO A 270 -15.36 3.31 -15.06
C PRO A 270 -15.10 2.90 -16.51
N SER A 271 -16.17 2.90 -17.33
CA SER A 271 -16.06 2.71 -18.78
C SER A 271 -15.02 3.66 -19.41
N PRO A 272 -14.20 3.21 -20.38
CA PRO A 272 -14.29 1.95 -21.12
C PRO A 272 -13.65 0.75 -20.41
N GLU A 273 -13.00 0.96 -19.27
CA GLU A 273 -12.55 -0.15 -18.43
C GLU A 273 -13.74 -0.87 -17.81
N PHE A 274 -13.55 -2.15 -17.47
CA PHE A 274 -14.58 -2.97 -16.84
C PHE A 274 -13.98 -4.21 -16.18
N GLY A 275 -14.83 -4.95 -15.46
CA GLY A 275 -14.45 -6.09 -14.64
C GLY A 275 -14.02 -5.65 -13.25
N GLY A 276 -13.29 -6.49 -12.53
CA GLY A 276 -12.87 -6.23 -11.15
C GLY A 276 -13.87 -6.76 -10.13
N GLY A 277 -13.73 -6.30 -8.89
CA GLY A 277 -14.66 -6.51 -7.80
C GLY A 277 -13.99 -6.86 -6.47
N ALA A 278 -14.81 -6.94 -5.43
CA ALA A 278 -14.44 -7.44 -4.12
C ALA A 278 -15.31 -8.67 -3.77
N ALA A 279 -14.69 -9.68 -3.18
CA ALA A 279 -15.35 -10.88 -2.69
C ALA A 279 -15.13 -11.01 -1.18
N ASN A 280 -16.21 -11.07 -0.43
CA ASN A 280 -16.21 -11.11 1.03
C ASN A 280 -16.62 -12.48 1.58
N ILE A 281 -16.08 -12.84 2.74
CA ILE A 281 -16.56 -14.00 3.51
C ILE A 281 -17.96 -13.74 4.08
N ALA A 282 -18.67 -14.83 4.41
CA ALA A 282 -20.04 -14.78 4.92
C ALA A 282 -20.22 -13.86 6.15
N PHE A 283 -19.24 -13.80 7.05
CA PHE A 283 -19.31 -12.93 8.22
C PHE A 283 -19.43 -11.45 7.82
N LEU A 284 -18.65 -10.99 6.84
CA LEU A 284 -18.69 -9.60 6.38
C LEU A 284 -19.99 -9.27 5.65
N LEU A 285 -20.50 -10.21 4.85
CA LEU A 285 -21.77 -10.08 4.12
C LEU A 285 -22.99 -10.04 5.06
N GLY A 286 -22.87 -10.55 6.28
CA GLY A 286 -23.95 -10.57 7.25
C GLY A 286 -25.13 -11.43 6.79
N ASN A 287 -26.36 -10.89 6.91
CA ASN A 287 -27.56 -11.59 6.46
C ASN A 287 -28.01 -11.10 5.06
N PRO A 288 -27.76 -11.85 3.98
CA PRO A 288 -28.07 -11.42 2.63
C PRO A 288 -29.58 -11.25 2.39
N GLY A 289 -30.44 -11.92 3.15
CA GLY A 289 -31.90 -11.80 3.02
C GLY A 289 -32.49 -10.57 3.71
N ALA A 290 -31.69 -9.80 4.43
CA ALA A 290 -32.14 -8.64 5.21
C ALA A 290 -31.37 -7.34 4.91
N GLU A 291 -30.42 -7.36 3.97
CA GLU A 291 -29.54 -6.22 3.66
C GLU A 291 -28.81 -5.65 4.90
N VAL A 292 -28.39 -6.55 5.81
CA VAL A 292 -27.69 -6.20 7.07
C VAL A 292 -26.26 -6.71 7.02
N PRO A 293 -25.33 -6.03 6.29
CA PRO A 293 -23.92 -6.43 6.23
C PRO A 293 -23.20 -6.13 7.55
N ASN A 294 -22.16 -6.88 7.93
CA ASN A 294 -21.34 -6.46 9.09
C ASN A 294 -20.32 -5.40 8.67
N SER A 295 -19.52 -5.70 7.63
CA SER A 295 -18.51 -4.83 7.03
C SER A 295 -18.26 -5.26 5.58
N ASN A 296 -19.27 -5.15 4.73
CA ASN A 296 -19.21 -5.56 3.33
C ASN A 296 -18.40 -4.54 2.50
N ALA A 297 -17.14 -4.88 2.18
CA ALA A 297 -16.31 -4.12 1.25
C ALA A 297 -16.80 -4.32 -0.18
N PHE A 298 -17.28 -3.26 -0.83
CA PHE A 298 -17.81 -3.37 -2.19
C PHE A 298 -17.03 -2.56 -3.22
N ARG A 299 -16.23 -1.59 -2.77
CA ARG A 299 -15.36 -0.81 -3.64
C ARG A 299 -14.05 -0.46 -2.95
N MET A 300 -12.99 -0.45 -3.73
CA MET A 300 -11.66 0.04 -3.40
C MET A 300 -11.08 0.70 -4.65
N ASP A 301 -10.52 1.88 -4.45
CA ASP A 301 -9.68 2.62 -5.37
C ASP A 301 -8.29 2.78 -4.73
N ALA A 302 -7.22 2.66 -5.51
CA ALA A 302 -5.87 2.92 -5.03
C ALA A 302 -5.03 3.63 -6.08
N THR A 303 -4.51 4.80 -5.73
CA THR A 303 -3.61 5.58 -6.57
C THR A 303 -2.17 5.31 -6.19
N PHE A 304 -1.37 4.92 -7.19
CA PHE A 304 0.05 4.67 -7.05
C PHE A 304 0.82 5.78 -7.76
N TRP A 305 1.80 6.35 -7.06
CA TRP A 305 2.82 7.21 -7.64
C TRP A 305 4.17 6.51 -7.54
N ILE A 306 4.74 6.16 -8.69
CA ILE A 306 6.09 5.58 -8.78
C ILE A 306 7.05 6.70 -9.17
N GLU A 307 7.96 7.03 -8.27
CA GLU A 307 8.83 8.20 -8.38
C GLU A 307 10.28 7.78 -8.58
N THR A 308 10.99 8.58 -9.38
CA THR A 308 12.46 8.54 -9.47
C THR A 308 13.01 9.70 -8.67
N VAL A 309 13.62 9.39 -7.51
CA VAL A 309 14.19 10.38 -6.60
C VAL A 309 15.69 10.46 -6.81
N GLU A 310 16.21 11.67 -7.02
CA GLU A 310 17.63 11.93 -7.19
C GLU A 310 18.28 12.34 -5.86
N TYR A 311 19.48 11.83 -5.61
CA TYR A 311 20.29 12.15 -4.44
C TYR A 311 21.71 12.54 -4.82
N SER A 312 22.24 13.51 -4.08
CA SER A 312 23.66 13.88 -4.09
C SER A 312 24.36 13.18 -2.94
N LEU A 313 25.27 12.25 -3.26
CA LEU A 313 26.03 11.50 -2.26
C LEU A 313 27.48 11.95 -2.24
N ILE A 314 28.05 12.08 -1.04
CA ILE A 314 29.49 12.29 -0.86
C ILE A 314 30.14 10.92 -0.69
N VAL A 315 30.90 10.48 -1.69
CA VAL A 315 31.74 9.29 -1.63
C VAL A 315 33.04 9.65 -0.93
N PRO A 316 33.34 9.11 0.27
CA PRO A 316 34.61 9.34 0.95
C PRO A 316 35.79 8.70 0.18
N PRO A 317 37.04 8.97 0.59
CA PRO A 317 38.19 8.28 0.03
C PRO A 317 38.03 6.75 0.03
N PHE A 318 38.38 6.12 -1.08
CA PHE A 318 38.21 4.70 -1.34
C PHE A 318 39.49 4.12 -1.93
N LYS A 319 40.08 3.10 -1.29
CA LYS A 319 41.26 2.41 -1.83
C LYS A 319 40.86 1.29 -2.77
N SER A 320 41.62 1.10 -3.85
CA SER A 320 41.42 -0.03 -4.75
C SER A 320 41.50 -1.36 -3.99
N GLY A 321 40.52 -2.24 -4.23
CA GLY A 321 40.42 -3.55 -3.58
C GLY A 321 39.76 -3.56 -2.20
N GLN A 322 39.36 -2.42 -1.63
CA GLN A 322 38.56 -2.43 -0.41
C GLN A 322 37.09 -2.86 -0.69
N PRO A 323 36.36 -3.41 0.29
CA PRO A 323 34.96 -3.77 0.13
C PRO A 323 34.08 -2.58 -0.25
N SER A 324 32.96 -2.87 -0.91
CA SER A 324 31.89 -1.89 -1.18
C SER A 324 31.48 -1.18 0.11
N MET A 325 31.21 0.12 0.00
CA MET A 325 30.75 0.93 1.12
C MET A 325 29.24 1.16 1.03
N GLU A 326 28.59 1.22 2.18
CA GLU A 326 27.19 1.65 2.28
C GLU A 326 27.15 3.15 2.56
N ILE A 327 26.51 3.91 1.67
CA ILE A 327 26.30 5.35 1.84
C ILE A 327 24.79 5.60 1.95
N PRO A 328 24.27 6.01 3.11
CA PRO A 328 22.87 6.40 3.22
C PRO A 328 22.63 7.71 2.46
N ALA A 329 21.43 7.85 1.89
CA ALA A 329 20.96 9.14 1.40
C ALA A 329 20.94 10.20 2.53
N PRO A 330 20.88 11.50 2.20
CA PRO A 330 20.55 12.54 3.17
C PRO A 330 19.30 12.18 4.00
N ALA A 331 19.27 12.63 5.26
CA ALA A 331 18.11 12.38 6.11
C ALA A 331 16.88 13.12 5.57
N SER A 332 15.71 12.47 5.62
CA SER A 332 14.43 13.13 5.36
C SER A 332 14.10 14.07 6.53
N PRO A 333 13.52 15.27 6.28
CA PRO A 333 13.09 16.18 7.33
C PRO A 333 12.16 15.54 8.38
N LEU A 334 11.40 14.51 7.99
CA LEU A 334 10.40 13.85 8.82
C LEU A 334 10.85 12.48 9.35
N GLY A 335 12.16 12.18 9.31
CA GLY A 335 12.71 10.94 9.85
C GLY A 335 12.26 9.68 9.09
N GLN A 336 11.76 9.84 7.86
CA GLN A 336 11.36 8.72 7.03
C GLN A 336 12.55 7.82 6.72
N PRO A 337 12.30 6.52 6.45
CA PRO A 337 13.32 5.63 5.90
C PRO A 337 13.99 6.25 4.68
N ARG A 338 15.21 5.84 4.40
CA ARG A 338 15.99 6.40 3.30
C ARG A 338 16.78 5.30 2.61
N PRO A 339 17.02 5.40 1.30
CA PRO A 339 17.79 4.39 0.60
C PRO A 339 19.25 4.41 1.09
N VAL A 340 19.85 3.22 1.10
CA VAL A 340 21.28 3.03 1.37
C VAL A 340 21.91 2.48 0.10
N PHE A 341 22.89 3.21 -0.42
CA PHE A 341 23.52 2.86 -1.69
C PHE A 341 24.78 2.07 -1.44
N LEU A 342 24.89 0.92 -2.10
CA LEU A 342 26.12 0.14 -2.14
C LEU A 342 27.06 0.71 -3.22
N VAL A 343 28.14 1.36 -2.79
CA VAL A 343 29.07 2.07 -3.67
C VAL A 343 30.38 1.29 -3.79
N SER A 344 30.76 0.98 -5.03
CA SER A 344 32.00 0.27 -5.36
C SER A 344 32.76 1.03 -6.46
N PRO A 345 33.54 2.06 -6.10
CA PRO A 345 34.30 2.83 -7.08
C PRO A 345 35.26 1.91 -7.87
N PRO A 346 35.33 2.04 -9.20
CA PRO A 346 36.19 1.19 -10.03
C PRO A 346 37.69 1.57 -9.94
N TYR A 347 38.01 2.67 -9.26
CA TYR A 347 39.35 3.17 -9.04
C TYR A 347 39.46 3.88 -7.69
N GLU A 348 40.68 4.17 -7.26
CA GLU A 348 40.96 4.86 -6.01
C GLU A 348 40.38 6.29 -5.99
N ILE A 349 39.71 6.63 -4.89
CA ILE A 349 39.20 7.96 -4.58
C ILE A 349 40.10 8.54 -3.49
N THR A 350 40.89 9.56 -3.82
CA THR A 350 41.89 10.14 -2.90
C THR A 350 41.36 11.29 -2.05
N SER A 351 40.23 11.89 -2.45
CA SER A 351 39.51 12.93 -1.72
C SER A 351 38.00 12.75 -1.92
N PRO A 352 37.14 13.23 -0.99
CA PRO A 352 35.69 13.09 -1.13
C PRO A 352 35.18 13.58 -2.49
N LYS A 353 34.31 12.80 -3.13
CA LYS A 353 33.67 13.15 -4.41
C LYS A 353 32.16 13.10 -4.31
N THR A 354 31.51 14.12 -4.83
CA THR A 354 30.06 14.13 -4.99
C THR A 354 29.65 13.33 -6.23
N ILE A 355 28.66 12.46 -6.08
CA ILE A 355 28.02 11.75 -7.18
C ILE A 355 26.51 11.94 -7.12
N THR A 356 25.87 11.86 -8.28
CA THR A 356 24.41 11.83 -8.40
C THR A 356 23.95 10.38 -8.59
N VAL A 357 22.96 9.97 -7.83
CA VAL A 357 22.32 8.65 -7.95
C VAL A 357 20.81 8.80 -7.87
N THR A 358 20.07 7.77 -8.30
CA THR A 358 18.61 7.74 -8.21
C THR A 358 18.13 6.49 -7.50
N SER A 359 17.02 6.58 -6.77
CA SER A 359 16.25 5.42 -6.29
C SER A 359 14.82 5.44 -6.81
N THR A 360 14.10 4.34 -6.61
CA THR A 360 12.65 4.26 -6.83
C THR A 360 11.93 4.39 -5.49
N GLN A 361 10.92 5.23 -5.46
CA GLN A 361 9.97 5.38 -4.36
C GLN A 361 8.56 5.10 -4.87
N ILE A 362 7.71 4.55 -4.01
CA ILE A 362 6.30 4.28 -4.31
C ILE A 362 5.48 4.94 -3.22
N HIS A 363 4.61 5.86 -3.60
CA HIS A 363 3.53 6.34 -2.74
C HIS A 363 2.23 5.67 -3.12
N VAL A 364 1.41 5.37 -2.11
CA VAL A 364 0.07 4.81 -2.31
C VAL A 364 -0.91 5.61 -1.47
N ASN A 365 -2.02 5.97 -2.10
CA ASN A 365 -3.26 6.30 -1.41
C ASN A 365 -4.24 5.18 -1.75
N VAL A 366 -4.87 4.61 -0.73
CA VAL A 366 -5.94 3.63 -0.89
C VAL A 366 -7.19 4.21 -0.24
N ASP A 367 -8.27 4.29 -1.01
CA ASP A 367 -9.60 4.62 -0.53
C ASP A 367 -10.51 3.40 -0.72
N SER A 368 -11.12 2.91 0.35
CA SER A 368 -12.09 1.81 0.26
C SER A 368 -13.41 2.19 0.87
N VAL A 369 -14.48 1.70 0.26
CA VAL A 369 -15.86 1.94 0.68
C VAL A 369 -16.48 0.63 1.15
N ASN A 370 -16.86 0.61 2.42
CA ASN A 370 -17.56 -0.53 3.02
C ASN A 370 -18.97 -0.13 3.46
N ALA A 371 -19.91 -1.09 3.35
CA ALA A 371 -21.23 -1.00 3.96
C ALA A 371 -21.27 -1.79 5.27
N SER A 372 -21.80 -1.22 6.35
CA SER A 372 -22.05 -1.92 7.62
C SER A 372 -23.52 -1.81 8.06
N ALA A 373 -23.95 -2.68 8.96
CA ALA A 373 -25.31 -2.74 9.50
C ALA A 373 -25.64 -1.51 10.35
N SER A 374 -24.61 -0.84 10.88
CA SER A 374 -24.74 0.45 11.58
C SER A 374 -24.59 1.65 10.65
N ALA A 375 -24.21 1.46 9.39
CA ALA A 375 -23.86 2.55 8.49
C ALA A 375 -25.10 3.17 7.86
N ARG A 376 -25.56 4.26 8.49
CA ARG A 376 -26.21 5.36 7.78
C ARG A 376 -25.23 6.12 6.86
N PHE A 377 -23.97 5.70 6.75
CA PHE A 377 -22.91 6.35 5.95
C PHE A 377 -21.86 5.30 5.57
N GLY A 378 -21.31 5.30 4.35
CA GLY A 378 -20.27 4.34 4.00
C GLY A 378 -18.97 4.59 4.78
N LEU A 379 -18.31 3.50 5.16
CA LEU A 379 -17.04 3.54 5.88
C LEU A 379 -15.94 3.72 4.83
N GLU A 380 -15.30 4.89 4.86
CA GLU A 380 -14.10 5.20 4.07
C GLU A 380 -12.88 4.76 4.89
N LEU A 381 -12.08 3.84 4.35
CA LEU A 381 -10.74 3.58 4.87
C LEU A 381 -9.76 4.27 3.94
N THR A 382 -9.04 5.27 4.45
CA THR A 382 -7.92 5.88 3.73
C THR A 382 -6.61 5.38 4.34
N GLY A 383 -5.80 4.71 3.52
CA GLY A 383 -4.42 4.33 3.82
C GLY A 383 -3.47 5.17 2.98
N ASN A 384 -2.61 5.95 3.63
CA ASN A 384 -1.60 6.77 2.95
C ASN A 384 -0.21 6.26 3.29
N GLU A 385 0.50 5.77 2.28
CA GLU A 385 1.71 4.98 2.45
C GLU A 385 2.87 5.55 1.62
N VAL A 386 4.05 5.58 2.25
CA VAL A 386 5.33 5.93 1.62
C VAL A 386 6.21 4.69 1.64
N GLY A 387 6.58 4.16 0.49
CA GLY A 387 7.49 3.02 0.36
C GLY A 387 8.77 3.44 -0.36
N ILE A 388 9.92 3.33 0.29
CA ILE A 388 11.22 3.56 -0.36
C ILE A 388 11.84 2.22 -0.69
N GLY A 389 12.18 2.02 -1.96
CA GLY A 389 12.81 0.79 -2.44
C GLY A 389 14.27 0.71 -2.03
N LYS A 390 14.73 -0.50 -1.73
CA LYS A 390 16.15 -0.82 -1.60
C LYS A 390 16.86 -0.93 -2.94
#